data_AF-A0A2E1VUF6-F1
#
_entry.id   AF-A0A2E1VUF6-F1
#
_cell.length_a   1.000
_cell.length_b   1.000
_cell.length_c   1.000
_cell.angle_alpha   90.00
_cell.angle_beta   90.00
_cell.angle_gamma   90.00
#
_symmetry.space_group_name_H-M   'P 1'
#
loop_
_entity.id
_entity.type
_entity.pdbx_description
1 polymer ?
#
loop_
_entity_poly.entity_id
_entity_poly.type
_entity_poly.pdbx_seq_one_letter_code
_entity_poly.pdbx_strand_id
1 'polypeptide(L)' 'MAAELKKAFGVDAELEAGGGGIFDVTVDGQLLFSKHAEGDRFPRPGEVEERIRSAGLA' A
#
# COMPACT_ATOMS: atom_id res chain seq x y z
N MET A 1 1.50 9.06 -1.32
CA MET A 1 1.64 7.60 -1.16
C MET A 1 2.36 7.00 -2.37
N ALA A 2 1.76 6.91 -3.56
CA ALA A 2 2.46 6.39 -4.75
C ALA A 2 3.81 7.09 -5.04
N ALA A 3 3.84 8.43 -4.97
CA ALA A 3 5.08 9.21 -5.14
C ALA A 3 6.13 8.98 -4.03
N GLU A 4 5.69 8.68 -2.81
CA GLU A 4 6.60 8.39 -1.69
C GLU A 4 7.19 6.98 -1.82
N LEU A 5 6.36 5.99 -2.18
CA LEU A 5 6.81 4.62 -2.47
C LEU A 5 7.83 4.58 -3.62
N LYS A 6 7.62 5.37 -4.67
CA LYS A 6 8.57 5.51 -5.77
C LYS A 6 9.90 6.12 -5.31
N LYS A 7 9.88 7.09 -4.40
CA LYS A 7 11.11 7.69 -3.85
C LYS A 7 11.83 6.75 -2.88
N ALA A 8 11.08 6.03 -2.05
CA ALA A 8 11.62 5.17 -0.98
C ALA A 8 12.13 3.82 -1.50
N PHE A 9 11.42 3.21 -2.47
CA PHE A 9 11.70 1.86 -2.96
C PHE A 9 11.96 1.79 -4.47
N GLY A 10 11.82 2.89 -5.21
CA GLY A 10 11.99 2.87 -6.68
C GLY A 10 10.87 2.14 -7.42
N VAL A 11 9.77 1.78 -6.73
CA VAL A 11 8.66 1.02 -7.31
C VAL A 11 7.60 1.94 -7.91
N ASP A 12 7.04 1.56 -9.05
CA ASP A 12 5.89 2.23 -9.64
C ASP A 12 4.60 1.65 -9.04
N ALA A 13 3.95 2.44 -8.18
CA ALA A 13 2.65 2.08 -7.62
C ALA A 13 1.54 2.45 -8.62
N GLU A 14 0.87 1.45 -9.18
CA GLU A 14 -0.32 1.63 -10.00
C GLU A 14 -1.57 1.78 -9.13
N LEU A 15 -2.39 2.76 -9.45
CA LEU A 15 -3.65 3.03 -8.77
C LEU A 15 -4.77 2.46 -9.65
N GLU A 16 -5.16 1.22 -9.38
CA GLU A 16 -6.34 0.63 -10.00
C GLU A 16 -7.60 1.24 -9.37
N ALA A 17 -8.28 2.09 -10.13
CA ALA A 17 -9.53 2.69 -9.69
C ALA A 17 -10.67 1.64 -9.71
N GLY A 18 -10.78 0.88 -8.63
CA GLY A 18 -11.89 -0.05 -8.40
C GLY A 18 -13.16 0.67 -7.95
N GLY A 19 -14.31 0.28 -8.49
CA GLY A 19 -15.62 0.69 -7.95
C GLY A 19 -15.90 0.01 -6.61
N GLY A 20 -16.47 0.74 -5.64
CA GLY A 20 -16.90 0.17 -4.35
C GLY A 20 -16.13 0.65 -3.11
N GLY A 21 -15.18 1.58 -3.26
CA GLY A 21 -14.47 2.16 -2.11
C GLY A 21 -13.43 1.23 -1.47
N ILE A 22 -13.00 0.21 -2.22
CA ILE A 22 -11.94 -0.71 -1.87
C ILE A 22 -10.60 0.02 -1.98
N PHE A 23 -9.74 -0.18 -1.00
CA PHE A 23 -8.36 0.31 -1.03
C PHE A 23 -7.46 -0.78 -0.46
N ASP A 24 -6.90 -1.58 -1.35
CA ASP A 24 -5.99 -2.66 -1.03
C ASP A 24 -4.61 -2.33 -1.61
N VAL A 25 -3.57 -2.52 -0.80
CA VAL A 25 -2.18 -2.35 -1.20
C VAL A 25 -1.53 -3.72 -1.19
N THR A 26 -1.14 -4.18 -2.38
CA THR A 26 -0.43 -5.42 -2.58
C THR A 26 0.98 -5.15 -3.10
N VAL A 27 1.95 -5.95 -2.69
CA VAL A 27 3.32 -5.94 -3.22
C VAL A 27 3.69 -7.38 -3.53
N ASP A 28 4.14 -7.67 -4.75
CA ASP A 28 4.44 -9.02 -5.25
C ASP A 28 3.32 -10.04 -5.00
N GLY A 29 2.07 -9.59 -5.10
CA GLY A 29 0.88 -10.42 -4.86
C GLY A 29 0.53 -10.64 -3.38
N GLN A 30 1.30 -10.08 -2.44
CA GLN A 30 0.98 -10.12 -1.01
C GLN A 30 0.21 -8.87 -0.57
N LEU A 31 -0.94 -9.07 0.05
CA LEU A 31 -1.74 -7.99 0.64
C LEU A 31 -1.05 -7.45 1.89
N LEU A 32 -0.52 -6.22 1.80
CA LEU A 32 0.13 -5.52 2.91
C LEU A 32 -0.84 -4.65 3.71
N PHE A 33 -1.84 -4.09 3.04
CA PHE A 33 -2.84 -3.25 3.66
C PHE A 33 -4.19 -3.43 2.97
N SER A 34 -5.26 -3.49 3.75
CA SER A 34 -6.62 -3.39 3.24
C SER A 34 -7.41 -2.43 4.11
N LYS A 35 -8.03 -1.44 3.48
CA LYS A 35 -8.90 -0.48 4.16
C LYS A 35 -10.05 -1.19 4.87
N HIS A 36 -10.62 -2.24 4.29
CA HIS A 36 -11.71 -2.99 4.91
C HIS A 36 -11.24 -3.75 6.16
N ALA A 37 -10.03 -4.33 6.13
CA ALA A 37 -9.44 -4.98 7.30
C ALA A 37 -9.14 -3.98 8.43
N GLU A 38 -8.87 -2.72 8.08
CA GLU A 38 -8.45 -1.66 8.99
C GLU A 38 -9.60 -0.74 9.44
N GLY A 39 -10.85 -1.10 9.15
CA GLY A 39 -12.04 -0.37 9.60
C GLY A 39 -12.36 0.88 8.76
N ASP A 40 -12.26 0.77 7.44
CA ASP A 40 -12.56 1.82 6.47
C ASP A 40 -11.64 3.06 6.52
N ARG A 41 -10.44 2.91 7.09
CA ARG A 41 -9.42 3.96 7.11
C ARG A 41 -8.39 3.79 5.99
N PHE A 42 -7.80 4.92 5.58
CA PHE A 42 -6.61 4.93 4.74
C PHE A 42 -5.34 4.75 5.60
N PRO A 43 -4.24 4.24 5.01
CA PRO A 43 -2.97 4.15 5.72
C PRO A 43 -2.46 5.56 6.05
N ARG A 44 -1.80 5.69 7.20
CA ARG A 44 -1.07 6.92 7.53
C ARG A 44 0.14 7.10 6.60
N PRO A 45 0.63 8.35 6.42
CA PRO A 45 1.91 8.57 5.76
C PRO A 45 3.02 7.71 6.40
N GLY A 46 3.80 6.98 5.60
CA GLY A 46 4.84 6.06 6.07
C GLY A 46 4.37 4.66 6.51
N GLU A 47 3.08 4.46 6.81
CA GLU A 47 2.58 3.15 7.34
C GLU A 47 2.78 2.01 6.34
N VAL A 48 2.55 2.27 5.05
CA VAL A 48 2.78 1.27 3.98
C VAL A 48 4.26 0.95 3.84
N GLU A 49 5.13 1.95 3.94
CA GLU A 49 6.59 1.77 3.81
C GLU A 49 7.16 0.92 4.95
N GLU A 50 6.70 1.16 6.18
CA GLU A 50 7.04 0.33 7.34
C GLU A 50 6.58 -1.12 7.16
N ARG A 51 5.36 -1.33 6.64
CA ARG A 51 4.83 -2.67 6.36
C ARG A 51 5.63 -3.39 5.28
N ILE A 52 6.02 -2.71 4.21
CA ILE A 52 6.90 -3.27 3.15
C ILE A 52 8.25 -3.70 3.76
N ARG A 53 8.88 -2.81 4.53
CA ARG A 53 10.16 -3.09 5.19
C ARG A 53 10.04 -4.26 6.18
N SER A 54 8.96 -4.31 6.95
CA SER A 54 8.70 -5.38 7.92
C SER A 54 8.38 -6.72 7.25
N ALA A 55 7.80 -6.71 6.04
CA ALA A 55 7.54 -7.90 5.25
C ALA A 55 8.80 -8.44 4.53
N GLY A 56 9.90 -7.69 4.52
CA GLY A 56 11.13 -8.08 3.82
C GLY A 56 11.02 -7.98 2.29
N LEU A 57 10.10 -7.15 1.80
CA LEU A 57 9.84 -6.95 0.37
C LEU A 57 10.62 -5.75 -0.22
N ALA A 58 11.77 -5.42 0.37
CA ALA A 58 12.59 -4.25 0.04
C ALA A 58 14.04 -4.64 -0.30
#